data_AF-A0A958BK77-F1
#
_entry.id   AF-A0A958BK77-F1
#
_cell.length_a   1.000
_cell.length_b   1.000
_cell.length_c   1.000
_cell.angle_alpha   90.00
_cell.angle_beta   90.00
_cell.angle_gamma   90.00
#
_symmetry.space_group_name_H-M   'P 1'
#
loop_
_entity.id
_entity.type
_entity.pdbx_description
1 polymer ?
#
loop_
_entity_poly.entity_id
_entity_poly.type
_entity_poly.pdbx_seq_one_letter_code
_entity_poly.pdbx_strand_id
1 'polypeptide(L)'
;MSEAISAAWDGAQSNVEALENLLAIMRAEPEVYTAAMEPHERAVAQALVAGFKRERRAYIWSRPSAPDDRVKALTRANAVSLYDMRLPSGKRLGDAVRADLVEAAAFYADLAKRNDDKAKFLAAVAQKMKGARPVSAVWTAAELEDIRNA
;
A
#
# COMPACT_ATOMS: atom_id res chain seq x y z
N MET A 1 3.75 -27.55 2.29
CA MET A 1 3.90 -27.12 0.88
C MET A 1 5.28 -27.45 0.31
N SER A 2 6.38 -27.03 0.94
CA SER A 2 7.74 -27.35 0.46
C SER A 2 8.00 -28.85 0.31
N GLU A 3 7.53 -29.66 1.26
CA GLU A 3 7.69 -31.12 1.24
C GLU A 3 6.92 -31.80 0.09
N ALA A 4 5.70 -31.35 -0.21
CA ALA A 4 4.91 -31.86 -1.33
C ALA A 4 5.49 -31.48 -2.70
N ILE A 5 6.15 -30.32 -2.80
CA ILE A 5 6.88 -29.90 -4.01
C ILE A 5 8.15 -30.76 -4.17
N SER A 6 8.89 -31.00 -3.10
CA SER A 6 10.03 -31.91 -3.10
C SER A 6 9.62 -33.34 -3.47
N ALA A 7 8.51 -33.86 -2.92
CA ALA A 7 7.99 -35.18 -3.26
C ALA A 7 7.49 -35.29 -4.71
N ALA A 8 6.93 -34.21 -5.28
CA ALA A 8 6.55 -34.18 -6.69
C ALA A 8 7.76 -34.17 -7.64
N TRP A 9 8.88 -33.63 -7.17
CA TRP A 9 10.13 -33.51 -7.93
C TRP A 9 11.02 -34.75 -7.81
N ASP A 10 11.00 -35.44 -6.68
CA ASP A 10 11.76 -36.66 -6.45
C ASP A 10 11.28 -37.80 -7.36
N GLY A 11 12.10 -38.11 -8.37
CA GLY A 11 11.83 -39.15 -9.36
C GLY A 11 11.19 -38.67 -10.67
N ALA A 12 10.85 -37.38 -10.78
CA ALA A 12 10.40 -36.80 -12.05
C ALA A 12 11.58 -36.60 -13.01
N GLN A 13 11.41 -36.98 -14.27
CA GLN A 13 12.41 -36.77 -15.33
C GLN A 13 12.19 -35.44 -16.07
N SER A 14 11.06 -34.78 -15.84
CA SER A 14 10.73 -33.50 -16.48
C SER A 14 9.82 -32.61 -15.61
N ASN A 15 9.78 -31.32 -15.95
CA ASN A 15 8.85 -30.36 -15.36
C ASN A 15 7.38 -30.76 -15.54
N VAL A 16 7.06 -31.44 -16.65
CA VAL A 16 5.70 -31.88 -16.96
C VAL A 16 5.28 -32.99 -16.00
N GLU A 17 6.14 -34.00 -15.81
CA GLU A 17 5.92 -35.09 -14.85
C GLU A 17 5.81 -34.57 -13.41
N ALA A 18 6.70 -33.65 -13.01
CA ALA A 18 6.63 -33.06 -11.68
C ALA A 18 5.32 -32.28 -11.44
N LEU A 19 4.79 -31.63 -12.47
CA LEU A 19 3.52 -30.91 -12.40
C LEU A 19 2.33 -31.87 -12.30
N GLU A 20 2.34 -32.96 -13.08
CA GLU A 20 1.32 -34.02 -12.98
C GLU A 20 1.35 -34.71 -11.62
N ASN A 21 2.55 -34.99 -11.08
CA ASN A 21 2.74 -35.54 -9.74
C ASN A 21 2.21 -34.60 -8.66
N LEU A 22 2.53 -33.30 -8.74
CA LEU A 22 2.03 -32.31 -7.78
C LEU A 22 0.50 -32.19 -7.83
N LEU A 23 -0.10 -32.23 -9.02
CA LEU A 23 -1.56 -32.24 -9.17
C LEU A 23 -2.20 -33.51 -8.60
N ALA A 24 -1.54 -34.67 -8.73
CA ALA A 24 -2.00 -35.91 -8.12
C ALA A 24 -1.96 -35.83 -6.58
N ILE A 25 -0.87 -35.31 -6.01
CA ILE A 25 -0.74 -35.07 -4.56
C ILE A 25 -1.83 -34.11 -4.08
N MET A 26 -2.04 -32.99 -4.78
CA MET A 26 -3.10 -32.03 -4.44
C MET A 26 -4.51 -32.64 -4.50
N ARG A 27 -4.78 -33.59 -5.40
CA ARG A 27 -6.08 -34.29 -5.46
C ARG A 27 -6.26 -35.30 -4.34
N ALA A 28 -5.17 -35.95 -3.92
CA ALA A 28 -5.18 -36.96 -2.87
C ALA A 28 -5.19 -36.34 -1.47
N GLU A 29 -4.56 -35.18 -1.29
CA GLU A 29 -4.37 -34.52 0.00
C GLU A 29 -5.05 -33.15 0.02
N PRO A 30 -6.26 -33.04 0.62
CA PRO A 30 -7.01 -31.80 0.69
C PRO A 30 -6.24 -30.65 1.36
N GLU A 31 -5.38 -30.96 2.35
CA GLU A 31 -4.58 -29.96 3.06
C GLU A 31 -3.54 -29.30 2.16
N VAL A 32 -2.94 -30.06 1.24
CA VAL A 32 -1.98 -29.54 0.25
C VAL A 32 -2.70 -28.68 -0.77
N TYR A 33 -3.89 -29.10 -1.22
CA TYR A 33 -4.74 -28.31 -2.11
C TYR A 33 -5.12 -26.98 -1.46
N THR A 34 -5.63 -27.01 -0.23
CA THR A 34 -6.02 -25.80 0.50
C THR A 34 -4.82 -24.87 0.71
N ALA A 35 -3.68 -25.38 1.14
CA ALA A 35 -2.48 -24.56 1.34
C ALA A 35 -1.98 -23.89 0.04
N ALA A 36 -2.11 -24.57 -1.09
CA ALA A 36 -1.73 -24.02 -2.40
C ALA A 36 -2.75 -23.01 -2.94
N MET A 37 -4.04 -23.25 -2.73
CA MET A 37 -5.13 -22.44 -3.29
C MET A 37 -5.54 -21.26 -2.41
N GLU A 38 -5.39 -21.35 -1.09
CA GLU A 38 -5.80 -20.33 -0.13
C GLU A 38 -5.28 -18.91 -0.46
N PRO A 39 -4.00 -18.71 -0.86
CA PRO A 39 -3.52 -17.37 -1.26
C PRO A 39 -4.28 -16.81 -2.46
N HIS A 40 -4.63 -17.65 -3.44
CA HIS A 40 -5.36 -17.25 -4.64
C HIS A 40 -6.83 -16.95 -4.33
N GLU A 41 -7.48 -17.80 -3.53
CA GLU A 41 -8.84 -17.58 -3.05
C GLU A 41 -8.95 -16.28 -2.26
N ARG A 42 -7.98 -16.03 -1.36
CA ARG A 42 -7.90 -14.79 -0.58
C ARG A 42 -7.72 -13.57 -1.47
N ALA A 43 -6.88 -13.65 -2.51
CA ALA A 43 -6.69 -12.57 -3.46
C ALA A 43 -7.97 -12.26 -4.26
N VAL A 44 -8.68 -13.29 -4.72
CA VAL A 44 -9.97 -13.15 -5.43
C VAL A 44 -11.03 -12.55 -4.50
N ALA A 45 -11.17 -13.06 -3.28
CA ALA A 45 -12.11 -12.54 -2.30
C ALA A 45 -11.82 -11.06 -1.98
N GLN A 46 -10.55 -10.69 -1.80
CA GLN A 46 -10.14 -9.29 -1.61
C GLN A 46 -10.49 -8.41 -2.81
N ALA A 47 -10.24 -8.89 -4.04
CA ALA A 47 -10.55 -8.15 -5.27
C ALA A 47 -12.07 -7.90 -5.42
N LEU A 48 -12.90 -8.90 -5.12
CA LEU A 48 -14.36 -8.79 -5.15
C LEU A 48 -14.87 -7.80 -4.09
N VAL A 49 -14.41 -7.93 -2.85
CA VAL A 49 -14.78 -7.00 -1.77
C VAL A 49 -14.34 -5.57 -2.09
N ALA A 50 -13.14 -5.39 -2.65
CA ALA A 50 -12.64 -4.07 -3.08
C ALA A 50 -13.42 -3.51 -4.28
N GLY A 51 -13.81 -4.35 -5.24
CA GLY A 51 -14.69 -4.00 -6.35
C GLY A 51 -16.03 -3.46 -5.86
N PHE A 52 -16.71 -4.24 -5.01
CA PHE A 52 -17.98 -3.84 -4.41
C PHE A 52 -17.90 -2.52 -3.63
N LYS A 53 -16.83 -2.31 -2.83
CA LYS A 53 -16.59 -1.05 -2.11
C LYS A 53 -16.41 0.14 -3.06
N ARG A 54 -15.70 -0.05 -4.19
CA ARG A 54 -15.49 1.00 -5.21
C ARG A 54 -16.79 1.37 -5.91
N GLU A 55 -17.62 0.39 -6.27
CA GLU A 55 -18.93 0.62 -6.87
C GLU A 55 -19.86 1.39 -5.93
N ARG A 56 -19.93 0.98 -4.64
CA ARG A 56 -20.68 1.69 -3.61
C ARG A 56 -20.18 3.12 -3.41
N ARG A 57 -18.87 3.33 -3.49
CA ARG A 57 -18.27 4.67 -3.44
C ARG A 57 -18.70 5.49 -4.65
N ALA A 58 -18.58 4.95 -5.86
CA ALA A 58 -19.02 5.63 -7.08
C ALA A 58 -20.51 6.02 -7.02
N TYR A 59 -21.36 5.15 -6.47
CA TYR A 59 -22.78 5.43 -6.24
C TYR A 59 -23.04 6.58 -5.25
N ILE A 60 -22.19 6.76 -4.23
CA ILE A 60 -22.25 7.92 -3.33
C ILE A 60 -21.92 9.22 -4.07
N TRP A 61 -20.99 9.17 -5.03
CA TRP A 61 -20.54 10.36 -5.77
C TRP A 61 -21.42 10.71 -6.98
N SER A 62 -22.25 9.79 -7.48
CA SER A 62 -23.00 9.96 -8.73
C SER A 62 -24.49 10.29 -8.59
N ARG A 63 -25.06 10.33 -7.37
CA ARG A 63 -26.46 10.74 -7.17
C ARG A 63 -26.59 12.24 -6.85
N PRO A 64 -27.56 12.96 -7.45
CA PRO A 64 -28.02 14.24 -6.90
C PRO A 64 -28.83 13.94 -5.64
N SER A 65 -28.15 13.89 -4.49
CA SER A 65 -28.81 13.85 -3.17
C SER A 65 -28.92 15.26 -2.63
N ALA A 66 -30.01 15.55 -1.90
CA ALA A 66 -30.15 16.82 -1.20
C ALA A 66 -28.95 17.03 -0.25
N PRO A 67 -28.50 18.29 -0.02
CA PRO A 67 -27.27 18.60 0.71
C PRO A 67 -27.12 17.85 2.05
N ASP A 68 -28.23 17.64 2.77
CA ASP A 68 -28.24 16.99 4.09
C ASP A 68 -27.98 15.49 4.07
N ASP A 69 -28.47 14.77 3.05
CA ASP A 69 -28.23 13.32 2.94
C ASP A 69 -26.80 13.04 2.47
N ARG A 70 -26.23 13.95 1.66
CA ARG A 70 -24.82 13.90 1.27
C ARG A 70 -23.92 14.10 2.49
N VAL A 71 -24.22 15.07 3.36
CA VAL A 71 -23.48 15.28 4.61
C VAL A 71 -23.61 14.07 5.53
N LYS A 72 -24.82 13.54 5.78
CA LYS A 72 -25.01 12.34 6.63
C LYS A 72 -24.32 11.09 6.06
N ALA A 73 -24.35 10.89 4.75
CA ALA A 73 -23.66 9.79 4.08
C ALA A 73 -22.13 9.95 4.11
N LEU A 74 -21.61 11.18 3.93
CA LEU A 74 -20.18 11.50 4.11
C LEU A 74 -19.75 11.30 5.57
N THR A 75 -20.56 11.72 6.55
CA THR A 75 -20.28 11.50 7.96
C THR A 75 -20.27 10.01 8.29
N ARG A 76 -21.23 9.22 7.78
CA ARG A 76 -21.22 7.76 7.94
C ARG A 76 -20.07 7.07 7.20
N ALA A 77 -19.70 7.53 6.01
CA ALA A 77 -18.58 6.97 5.23
C ALA A 77 -17.22 7.34 5.85
N ASN A 78 -17.07 8.54 6.40
CA ASN A 78 -15.88 8.96 7.16
C ASN A 78 -15.86 8.33 8.56
N ALA A 79 -17.02 7.99 9.12
CA ALA A 79 -17.14 7.21 10.36
C ALA A 79 -16.79 5.71 10.17
N VAL A 80 -16.59 5.24 8.93
CA VAL A 80 -16.05 3.90 8.60
C VAL A 80 -14.55 4.00 8.19
N SER A 81 -13.61 4.45 8.99
CA SER A 81 -13.59 5.00 10.34
C SER A 81 -12.20 5.61 10.52
N LEU A 82 -12.05 6.65 11.34
CA LEU A 82 -10.71 7.04 11.80
C LEU A 82 -9.95 5.83 12.37
N TYR A 83 -10.67 4.87 12.94
CA TYR A 83 -10.14 3.59 13.40
C TYR A 83 -9.57 2.69 12.29
N ASP A 84 -9.97 2.83 11.03
CA ASP A 84 -9.39 2.11 9.89
C ASP A 84 -8.14 2.79 9.31
N MET A 85 -7.81 4.00 9.78
CA MET A 85 -6.57 4.67 9.42
C MET A 85 -5.39 3.78 9.78
N ARG A 86 -4.50 3.54 8.81
CA ARG A 86 -3.29 2.74 9.01
C ARG A 86 -2.19 3.62 9.59
N LEU A 87 -1.57 3.17 10.68
CA LEU A 87 -0.35 3.74 11.23
C LEU A 87 0.87 3.32 10.37
N PRO A 88 2.04 3.96 10.52
CA PRO A 88 3.27 3.57 9.82
C PRO A 88 3.66 2.10 10.03
N SER A 89 3.33 1.52 11.19
CA SER A 89 3.52 0.10 11.50
C SER A 89 2.58 -0.84 10.73
N GLY A 90 1.61 -0.31 9.98
CA GLY A 90 0.60 -1.08 9.26
C GLY A 90 -0.61 -1.49 10.13
N LYS A 91 -0.60 -1.25 11.44
CA LYS A 91 -1.77 -1.45 12.31
C LYS A 91 -2.88 -0.44 11.98
N ARG A 92 -4.13 -0.81 12.22
CA ARG A 92 -5.25 0.14 12.17
C ARG A 92 -5.29 0.96 13.45
N LEU A 93 -5.75 2.20 13.39
CA LEU A 93 -5.86 3.09 14.56
C LEU A 93 -6.78 2.49 15.63
N GLY A 94 -7.82 1.75 15.25
CA GLY A 94 -8.72 1.05 16.16
C GLY A 94 -8.06 -0.07 16.95
N ASP A 95 -7.01 -0.67 16.41
CA ASP A 95 -6.26 -1.78 17.03
C ASP A 95 -4.98 -1.28 17.72
N ALA A 96 -4.71 0.03 17.68
CA ALA A 96 -3.47 0.62 18.15
C ALA A 96 -3.48 0.87 19.66
N VAL A 97 -2.36 0.59 20.32
CA VAL A 97 -2.15 0.97 21.72
C VAL A 97 -1.39 2.31 21.82
N ARG A 98 -1.35 2.92 23.01
CA ARG A 98 -0.67 4.20 23.24
C ARG A 98 0.76 4.25 22.70
N ALA A 99 1.51 3.15 22.84
CA ALA A 99 2.88 3.07 22.33
C ALA A 99 2.94 3.23 20.80
N ASP A 100 2.05 2.56 20.07
CA ASP A 100 1.94 2.67 18.61
C ASP A 100 1.63 4.12 18.17
N LEU A 101 0.79 4.82 18.94
CA LEU A 101 0.43 6.22 18.66
C LEU A 101 1.59 7.18 18.91
N VAL A 102 2.36 6.98 19.98
CA VAL A 102 3.54 7.81 20.29
C VAL A 102 4.61 7.63 19.19
N GLU A 103 4.85 6.40 18.78
CA GLU A 103 5.79 6.10 17.69
C GLU A 103 5.33 6.73 16.36
N ALA A 104 4.05 6.54 16.00
CA ALA A 104 3.48 7.15 14.80
C ALA A 104 3.55 8.68 14.82
N ALA A 105 3.26 9.30 15.98
CA ALA A 105 3.34 10.75 16.14
C ALA A 105 4.78 11.26 15.96
N ALA A 106 5.77 10.58 16.56
CA ALA A 106 7.18 10.93 16.38
C ALA A 106 7.63 10.78 14.93
N PHE A 107 7.22 9.69 14.27
CA PHE A 107 7.49 9.44 12.84
C PHE A 107 6.95 10.57 11.96
N TYR A 108 5.68 10.95 12.13
CA TYR A 108 5.08 12.01 11.32
C TYR A 108 5.63 13.39 11.65
N ALA A 109 6.02 13.66 12.90
CA ALA A 109 6.69 14.90 13.27
C ALA A 109 8.06 15.05 12.59
N ASP A 110 8.88 13.99 12.58
CA ASP A 110 10.15 13.96 11.87
C ASP A 110 9.96 14.05 10.34
N LEU A 111 8.97 13.35 9.80
CA LEU A 111 8.62 13.45 8.37
C LEU A 111 8.20 14.87 7.99
N ALA A 112 7.36 15.52 8.81
CA ALA A 112 6.93 16.89 8.60
C ALA A 112 8.13 17.85 8.61
N LYS A 113 9.05 17.70 9.57
CA LYS A 113 10.28 18.50 9.64
C LYS A 113 11.14 18.33 8.38
N ARG A 114 11.42 17.08 7.97
CA ARG A 114 12.20 16.79 6.75
C ARG A 114 11.55 17.37 5.49
N ASN A 115 10.23 17.33 5.42
CA ASN A 115 9.50 17.88 4.27
C ASN A 115 9.49 19.41 4.28
N ASP A 116 9.43 20.05 5.45
CA ASP A 116 9.60 21.50 5.59
C ASP A 116 11.00 21.93 5.14
N ASP A 117 12.04 21.23 5.59
CA ASP A 117 13.42 21.49 5.16
C ASP A 117 13.58 21.33 3.64
N LYS A 118 13.01 20.27 3.05
CA LYS A 118 12.97 20.07 1.60
C LYS A 118 12.21 21.19 0.88
N ALA A 119 11.07 21.62 1.41
CA ALA A 119 10.25 22.67 0.82
C ALA A 119 11.01 24.00 0.80
N LYS A 120 11.68 24.36 1.90
CA LYS A 120 12.54 25.56 1.99
C LYS A 120 13.69 25.50 0.99
N PHE A 121 14.38 24.36 0.91
CA PHE A 121 15.45 24.14 -0.05
C PHE A 121 14.96 24.31 -1.50
N LEU A 122 13.87 23.63 -1.86
CA LEU A 122 13.29 23.74 -3.22
C LEU A 122 12.82 25.16 -3.53
N ALA A 123 12.27 25.89 -2.56
CA ALA A 123 11.92 27.29 -2.73
C ALA A 123 13.15 28.17 -2.98
N ALA A 124 14.25 27.97 -2.24
CA ALA A 124 15.50 28.69 -2.44
C ALA A 124 16.13 28.40 -3.81
N VAL A 125 16.11 27.13 -4.23
CA VAL A 125 16.50 26.68 -5.58
C VAL A 125 15.64 27.39 -6.63
N ALA A 126 14.32 27.37 -6.49
CA ALA A 126 13.40 28.02 -7.43
C ALA A 126 13.60 29.55 -7.52
N GLN A 127 13.90 30.22 -6.40
CA GLN A 127 14.18 31.67 -6.38
C GLN A 127 15.46 32.03 -7.12
N LYS A 128 16.50 31.20 -7.02
CA LYS A 128 17.80 31.45 -7.66
C LYS A 128 17.82 31.01 -9.13
N MET A 129 16.95 30.08 -9.53
CA MET A 129 16.96 29.48 -10.86
C MET A 129 16.28 30.43 -11.85
N LYS A 130 16.97 30.79 -12.94
CA LYS A 130 16.41 31.60 -14.02
C LYS A 130 16.23 30.74 -15.27
N GLY A 131 14.99 30.62 -15.75
CA GLY A 131 14.62 29.91 -16.98
C GLY A 131 14.12 28.47 -16.78
N ALA A 132 13.80 27.80 -17.88
CA ALA A 132 13.16 26.48 -17.91
C ALA A 132 14.14 25.30 -18.09
N ARG A 133 15.43 25.50 -17.80
CA ARG A 133 16.45 24.45 -17.95
C ARG A 133 16.40 23.49 -16.76
N PRO A 134 16.74 22.19 -16.94
CA PRO A 134 16.86 21.24 -15.84
C PRO A 134 17.88 21.72 -14.79
N VAL A 135 17.63 21.45 -13.51
CA VAL A 135 18.53 21.82 -12.40
C VAL A 135 19.96 21.29 -12.64
N SER A 136 20.09 20.06 -13.14
CA SER A 136 21.37 19.42 -13.46
C SER A 136 22.15 20.10 -14.60
N ALA A 137 21.50 20.94 -15.41
CA ALA A 137 22.12 21.70 -16.48
C ALA A 137 22.53 23.12 -16.04
N VAL A 138 22.10 23.54 -14.85
CA VAL A 138 22.33 24.90 -14.31
C VAL A 138 23.27 24.88 -13.12
N TRP A 139 23.17 23.86 -12.26
CA TRP A 139 23.96 23.73 -11.04
C TRP A 139 24.56 22.36 -10.85
N THR A 140 25.75 22.35 -10.28
CA THR A 140 26.46 21.19 -9.78
C THR A 140 25.95 20.78 -8.39
N ALA A 141 26.30 19.58 -7.95
CA ALA A 141 25.93 19.11 -6.61
C ALA A 141 26.52 19.98 -5.49
N ALA A 142 27.72 20.53 -5.68
CA ALA A 142 28.35 21.42 -4.70
C ALA A 142 27.55 22.73 -4.52
N GLU A 143 27.15 23.34 -5.63
CA GLU A 143 26.36 24.58 -5.60
C GLU A 143 24.96 24.37 -4.99
N LEU A 144 24.36 23.20 -5.19
CA LEU A 144 23.11 22.84 -4.53
C LEU A 144 23.27 22.68 -3.02
N GLU A 145 24.40 22.17 -2.54
CA GLU A 145 24.65 22.08 -1.10
C GLU A 145 24.93 23.44 -0.47
N ASP A 146 25.56 24.36 -1.20
CA ASP A 146 25.68 25.75 -0.76
C ASP A 146 24.30 26.40 -0.61
N ILE A 147 23.34 26.07 -1.48
CA ILE A 147 21.95 26.55 -1.37
C ILE A 147 21.23 25.89 -0.18
N ARG A 148 21.52 24.62 0.14
CA ARG A 148 20.91 23.92 1.28
C ARG A 148 21.38 24.46 2.63
N ASN A 149 22.63 24.91 2.71
CA ASN A 149 23.26 25.35 3.95
C ASN A 149 23.20 26.88 4.16
N ALA A 150 22.65 27.64 3.21
CA ALA A 150 22.45 29.09 3.29
C ALA A 150 21.12 29.47 3.93
#